data_AF-A0A7S2CAC1-F1
#
_entry.id   AF-A0A7S2CAC1-F1
#
_cell.length_a   1.000
_cell.length_b   1.000
_cell.length_c   1.000
_cell.angle_alpha   90.00
_cell.angle_beta   90.00
_cell.angle_gamma   90.00
#
_symmetry.space_group_name_H-M   'P 1'
#
loop_
_entity.id
_entity.type
_entity.pdbx_description
1 polymer ?
#
loop_
_entity_poly.entity_id
_entity_poly.type
_entity_poly.pdbx_seq_one_letter_code
_entity_poly.pdbx_strand_id
1 'polypeptide(L)'
;GEVPVDKHEIAPGVPRSIFVPMRDEGPLSSPPRKPPFSMIRVGKPDFTGHWLCSDVSGDMDALMMALQVPWARRTAARCIQYGKGIAIRNIMHNGNDLVVDCL
;
A
#
# COMPACT_ATOMS: atom_id res chain seq x y z
N GLY A 1 -5.17 -18.70 -46.10
CA GLY A 1 -3.71 -18.73 -46.18
C GLY A 1 -3.19 -17.76 -45.15
N GLU A 2 -2.78 -18.29 -44.01
CA GLU A 2 -2.17 -17.58 -42.88
C GLU A 2 -0.82 -16.98 -43.27
N VAL A 3 -0.58 -15.71 -42.93
CA VAL A 3 0.75 -15.12 -42.69
C VAL A 3 0.56 -13.82 -41.86
N PRO A 4 1.50 -13.37 -41.03
CA PRO A 4 1.86 -13.93 -39.73
C PRO A 4 1.76 -12.89 -38.61
N VAL A 5 1.60 -13.38 -37.38
CA VAL A 5 1.51 -12.63 -36.12
C VAL A 5 2.77 -11.80 -35.89
N ASP A 6 2.57 -10.51 -35.63
CA ASP A 6 3.60 -9.55 -35.29
C ASP A 6 4.47 -10.03 -34.12
N LYS A 7 5.77 -9.82 -34.32
CA LYS A 7 6.86 -10.26 -33.46
C LYS A 7 6.78 -9.53 -32.11
N HIS A 8 6.37 -10.24 -31.07
CA HIS A 8 6.63 -9.82 -29.69
C HIS A 8 8.13 -9.90 -29.42
N GLU A 9 8.82 -8.78 -29.64
CA GLU A 9 10.18 -8.55 -29.19
C GLU A 9 10.17 -8.42 -27.66
N ILE A 10 10.43 -9.55 -27.00
CA ILE A 10 10.66 -9.63 -25.56
C ILE A 10 12.08 -9.10 -25.33
N ALA A 11 12.18 -7.93 -24.68
CA ALA A 11 13.46 -7.37 -24.28
C ALA A 11 14.24 -8.38 -23.40
N PRO A 12 15.51 -8.70 -23.73
CA PRO A 12 16.34 -9.58 -22.92
C PRO A 12 16.86 -8.79 -21.71
N GLY A 13 16.57 -9.24 -20.48
CA GLY A 13 17.25 -8.69 -19.30
C GLY A 13 16.48 -8.61 -17.98
N VAL A 14 15.23 -9.09 -17.89
CA VAL A 14 14.57 -9.23 -16.57
C VAL A 14 14.91 -10.60 -15.99
N PRO A 15 15.73 -10.71 -14.92
CA PRO A 15 15.92 -11.99 -14.27
C PRO A 15 14.58 -12.48 -13.70
N ARG A 16 14.05 -13.53 -14.33
CA ARG A 16 13.05 -14.40 -13.71
C ARG A 16 13.74 -15.04 -12.50
N SER A 17 13.18 -14.83 -11.31
CA SER A 17 13.66 -15.30 -10.00
C SER A 17 14.49 -14.29 -9.21
N ILE A 18 13.79 -13.34 -8.58
CA ILE A 18 14.00 -13.15 -7.14
C ILE A 18 12.86 -13.90 -6.46
N PHE A 19 13.01 -15.22 -6.34
CA PHE A 19 12.29 -15.98 -5.32
C PHE A 19 12.80 -15.44 -3.98
N VAL A 20 12.07 -14.49 -3.39
CA VAL A 20 12.23 -14.18 -1.97
C VAL A 20 11.66 -15.41 -1.27
N PRO A 21 12.48 -16.23 -0.57
CA PRO A 21 11.91 -17.30 0.24
C PRO A 21 10.99 -16.62 1.25
N MET A 22 9.70 -16.97 1.18
CA MET A 22 8.75 -16.76 2.26
C MET A 22 9.48 -17.12 3.56
N ARG A 23 9.72 -16.12 4.40
CA ARG A 23 10.17 -16.42 5.75
C ARG A 23 9.07 -17.24 6.39
N ASP A 24 9.49 -18.36 6.93
CA ASP A 24 8.73 -19.29 7.75
C ASP A 24 7.68 -18.53 8.58
N GLU A 25 6.40 -18.77 8.25
CA GLU A 25 5.25 -18.25 8.96
C GLU A 25 5.26 -18.88 10.37
N GLY A 26 6.05 -18.28 11.26
CA GLY A 26 5.98 -18.54 12.69
C GLY A 26 4.54 -18.34 13.17
N PRO A 27 4.09 -19.06 14.22
CA PRO A 27 2.68 -19.18 14.53
C PRO A 27 2.03 -17.81 14.78
N LEU A 28 1.07 -17.47 13.92
CA LEU A 28 0.04 -16.46 14.13
C LEU A 28 -0.50 -16.53 15.57
N SER A 29 -0.08 -15.64 16.47
CA SER A 29 -0.86 -15.25 17.66
C SER A 29 -0.20 -14.14 18.48
N SER A 30 0.03 -12.97 17.88
CA SER A 30 -0.23 -11.77 18.70
C SER A 30 -1.68 -11.37 18.38
N PRO A 31 -2.60 -11.31 19.35
CA PRO A 31 -3.93 -10.75 19.11
C PRO A 31 -3.75 -9.37 18.45
N PRO A 32 -4.69 -8.92 17.58
CA PRO A 32 -4.66 -7.56 17.07
C PRO A 32 -4.47 -6.66 18.28
N ARG A 33 -3.35 -5.92 18.32
CA ARG A 33 -3.00 -5.06 19.46
C ARG A 33 -4.25 -4.24 19.73
N LYS A 34 -4.95 -4.54 20.85
CA LYS A 34 -6.10 -3.75 21.25
C LYS A 34 -5.59 -2.31 21.21
N PRO A 35 -6.21 -1.41 20.42
CA PRO A 35 -5.79 -0.02 20.45
C PRO A 35 -5.81 0.36 21.93
N PRO A 36 -4.73 0.97 22.46
CA PRO A 36 -4.72 1.35 23.85
C PRO A 36 -5.99 2.18 24.06
N PHE A 37 -6.77 1.84 25.08
CA PHE A 37 -8.04 2.51 25.40
C PHE A 37 -7.89 4.04 25.58
N SER A 38 -6.66 4.56 25.52
CA SER A 38 -6.29 5.97 25.39
C SER A 38 -6.69 6.63 24.07
N MET A 39 -7.12 5.88 23.05
CA MET A 39 -7.59 6.44 21.76
C MET A 39 -9.09 6.75 21.75
N ILE A 40 -9.69 7.04 22.90
CA ILE A 40 -11.08 7.50 22.96
C ILE A 40 -11.09 8.86 23.66
N ARG A 41 -11.40 9.93 22.92
CA ARG A 41 -11.68 11.25 23.50
C ARG A 41 -13.18 11.50 23.46
N VAL A 42 -13.78 11.68 24.63
CA VAL A 42 -15.22 12.04 24.77
C VAL A 42 -16.15 11.03 24.07
N GLY A 43 -15.85 9.73 24.20
CA GLY A 43 -16.64 8.66 23.59
C GLY A 43 -16.50 8.50 22.08
N LYS A 44 -15.63 9.29 21.43
CA LYS A 44 -15.28 9.17 20.00
C LYS A 44 -13.87 8.61 19.83
N PRO A 45 -13.61 7.87 18.74
CA PRO A 45 -12.25 7.41 18.43
C PRO A 45 -11.33 8.61 18.19
N ASP A 46 -10.14 8.57 18.78
CA ASP A 46 -9.02 9.46 18.55
C ASP A 46 -8.01 8.77 17.63
N PHE A 47 -7.78 9.36 16.47
CA PHE A 47 -6.85 8.86 15.46
C PHE A 47 -5.47 9.52 15.56
N THR A 48 -5.23 10.36 16.57
CA THR A 48 -3.99 11.12 16.70
C THR A 48 -2.77 10.20 16.83
N GLY A 49 -1.74 10.43 16.01
CA GLY A 49 -0.46 9.73 16.09
C GLY A 49 0.16 9.42 14.72
N HIS A 50 1.24 8.62 14.75
CA HIS A 50 1.95 8.18 13.56
C HIS A 50 1.44 6.81 13.10
N TRP A 51 0.99 6.76 11.85
CA TRP A 51 0.42 5.59 11.21
C TRP A 51 1.34 5.12 10.09
N LEU A 52 1.88 3.91 10.22
CA LEU A 52 2.63 3.26 9.16
C LEU A 52 1.67 2.45 8.29
N CYS A 53 1.74 2.60 6.97
CA CYS A 53 1.05 1.72 6.04
C CYS A 53 1.66 0.30 6.14
N SER A 54 0.97 -0.61 6.82
CA SER A 54 1.45 -1.98 7.03
C SER A 54 1.24 -2.87 5.81
N ASP A 55 0.11 -2.72 5.14
CA ASP A 55 -0.25 -3.51 3.98
C ASP A 55 -1.21 -2.75 3.04
N VAL A 56 -1.27 -3.21 1.80
CA VAL A 56 -2.16 -2.68 0.77
C VAL A 56 -2.84 -3.85 0.09
N SER A 57 -4.17 -3.91 0.20
CA SER A 57 -4.99 -5.00 -0.33
C SER A 57 -5.92 -4.52 -1.44
N GLY A 58 -6.12 -5.36 -2.46
CA GLY A 58 -6.98 -5.07 -3.62
C GLY A 58 -6.21 -4.56 -4.84
N ASP A 59 -6.94 -4.20 -5.90
CA ASP A 59 -6.35 -3.72 -7.14
C ASP A 59 -6.20 -2.19 -7.14
N MET A 60 -5.05 -1.72 -6.65
CA MET A 60 -4.72 -0.30 -6.60
C MET A 60 -4.45 0.30 -7.99
N ASP A 61 -4.03 -0.50 -8.98
CA ASP A 61 -3.82 0.00 -10.34
C ASP A 61 -5.16 0.30 -11.01
N ALA A 62 -6.14 -0.58 -10.86
CA ALA A 62 -7.52 -0.34 -11.29
C ALA A 62 -8.12 0.91 -10.62
N LEU A 63 -7.94 1.08 -9.31
CA LEU A 63 -8.38 2.29 -8.60
C LEU A 63 -7.75 3.56 -9.19
N MET A 64 -6.43 3.56 -9.40
CA MET A 64 -5.73 4.71 -9.95
C MET A 64 -6.11 4.98 -11.42
N MET A 65 -6.43 3.95 -12.20
CA MET A 65 -6.97 4.11 -13.55
C MET A 65 -8.36 4.76 -13.51
N ALA A 66 -9.24 4.33 -12.61
CA ALA A 66 -10.56 4.93 -12.42
C ALA A 66 -10.47 6.41 -11.98
N LEU A 67 -9.46 6.74 -11.16
CA LEU A 67 -9.12 8.12 -10.77
C LEU A 67 -8.37 8.90 -11.86
N GLN A 68 -8.17 8.32 -13.05
CA GLN A 68 -7.48 8.94 -14.19
C GLN A 68 -6.05 9.39 -13.87
N VAL A 69 -5.38 8.73 -12.93
CA VAL A 69 -3.99 9.02 -12.58
C VAL A 69 -3.10 8.64 -13.78
N PRO A 70 -2.22 9.52 -14.28
CA PRO A 70 -1.36 9.21 -15.43
C PRO A 70 -0.49 7.96 -15.21
N TRP A 71 -0.24 7.20 -16.27
CA TRP A 71 0.53 5.95 -16.24
C TRP A 71 1.87 6.09 -15.49
N ALA A 72 2.61 7.17 -15.74
CA ALA A 72 3.90 7.40 -15.10
C ALA A 72 3.80 7.46 -13.55
N ARG A 73 2.74 8.08 -13.01
CA ARG A 73 2.50 8.13 -11.56
C ARG A 73 2.05 6.78 -11.00
N ARG A 74 1.24 6.03 -11.75
CA ARG A 74 0.83 4.68 -11.36
C ARG A 74 2.02 3.73 -11.28
N THR A 75 2.91 3.79 -12.26
CA THR A 75 4.16 3.03 -12.28
C THR A 75 5.03 3.39 -11.09
N ALA A 76 5.23 4.69 -10.81
CA ALA A 76 5.97 5.13 -9.63
C ALA A 76 5.35 4.63 -8.32
N ALA A 77 4.02 4.70 -8.18
CA ALA A 77 3.30 4.19 -7.02
C ALA A 77 3.46 2.68 -6.85
N ARG A 78 3.43 1.91 -7.94
CA ARG A 78 3.69 0.46 -7.93
C ARG A 78 5.11 0.13 -7.51
N CYS A 79 6.10 0.90 -7.96
CA CYS A 79 7.51 0.72 -7.56
C CYS A 79 7.72 0.87 -6.05
N ILE A 80 6.97 1.78 -5.39
CA ILE A 80 6.99 1.93 -3.93
C ILE A 80 5.94 1.07 -3.22
N GLN A 81 5.37 0.08 -3.90
CA GLN A 81 4.32 -0.81 -3.38
C GLN A 81 3.16 -0.04 -2.72
N TYR A 82 2.78 1.10 -3.32
CA TYR A 82 1.75 1.99 -2.81
C TYR A 82 2.01 2.54 -1.40
N GLY A 83 3.27 2.59 -0.98
CA GLY A 83 3.68 3.06 0.34
C GLY A 83 3.70 1.98 1.42
N LYS A 84 3.50 0.69 1.08
CA LYS A 84 3.60 -0.41 2.04
C LYS A 84 4.97 -0.41 2.71
N GLY A 85 4.97 -0.37 4.05
CA GLY A 85 6.16 -0.37 4.90
C GLY A 85 6.98 0.93 4.89
N ILE A 86 6.54 1.96 4.16
CA ILE A 86 7.31 3.20 3.96
C ILE A 86 6.47 4.45 4.27
N ALA A 87 5.21 4.49 3.83
CA ALA A 87 4.35 5.63 4.01
C ALA A 87 3.95 5.77 5.49
N ILE A 88 4.42 6.86 6.11
CA ILE A 88 4.02 7.27 7.45
C ILE A 88 3.08 8.47 7.34
N ARG A 89 1.99 8.43 8.09
CA ARG A 89 1.02 9.53 8.18
C ARG A 89 0.96 10.00 9.61
N ASN A 90 1.17 11.30 9.81
CA ASN A 90 0.90 11.93 11.09
C ASN A 90 -0.53 12.44 11.07
N ILE A 91 -1.36 11.92 11.95
CA ILE A 91 -2.75 12.34 12.08
C ILE A 91 -2.86 13.20 13.34
N MET A 92 -3.48 14.38 13.20
CA MET A 92 -3.88 15.24 14.32
C MET A 92 -5.40 15.29 14.34
N HIS A 93 -6.01 14.87 15.45
CA HIS A 93 -7.46 14.85 15.61
C HIS A 93 -7.89 15.66 16.83
N ASN A 94 -8.71 16.69 16.62
CA ASN A 94 -9.30 17.51 17.66
C ASN A 94 -10.82 17.55 17.53
N GLY A 95 -11.52 16.67 18.26
CA GLY A 95 -12.98 16.63 18.28
C GLY A 95 -13.58 16.16 16.94
N ASN A 96 -13.93 17.11 16.07
CA ASN A 96 -14.43 16.85 14.71
C ASN A 96 -13.42 17.29 13.61
N ASP A 97 -12.31 17.90 14.00
CA ASP A 97 -11.30 18.39 13.06
C ASP A 97 -10.19 17.36 12.90
N LEU A 98 -10.02 16.84 11.69
CA LEU A 98 -9.03 15.83 11.34
C LEU A 98 -8.06 16.37 10.29
N VAL A 99 -6.78 16.38 10.63
CA VAL A 99 -5.67 16.79 9.75
C VAL A 99 -4.77 15.59 9.52
N VAL A 100 -4.42 15.34 8.26
CA VAL A 100 -3.52 14.25 7.85
C VAL A 100 -2.33 14.85 7.14
N ASP A 101 -1.16 14.78 7.79
CA ASP A 101 0.10 15.22 7.18
C ASP A 101 0.73 14.09 6.37
N CYS A 102 1.31 14.47 5.23
CA CYS A 102 2.10 13.59 4.39
C CYS A 102 3.59 13.89 4.64
N LEU A 103 4.26 12.97 5.35
CA LEU A 103 5.73 12.92 5.46
C LEU A 103 6.32 12.04 4.36
#